data_AF-A0A1F7JG68-F1
#
_entry.id   AF-A0A1F7JG68-F1
#
_cell.length_a   1.000
_cell.length_b   1.000
_cell.length_c   1.000
_cell.angle_alpha   90.00
_cell.angle_beta   90.00
_cell.angle_gamma   90.00
#
_symmetry.space_group_name_H-M   'P 1'
#
loop_
_entity.id
_entity.type
_entity.pdbx_description
1 polymer ?
#
loop_
_entity_poly.entity_id
_entity_poly.type
_entity_poly.pdbx_seq_one_letter_code
_entity_poly.pdbx_strand_id
1 'polypeptide(L)'
;MVTTSQTQTEWVKILSKGMVTIPKSFRDALGIKEGEVARIKKVGKRLIIEARDTVDYEVYDDKEFKKILEEDKLPKNKAIEAQSIWSDLI
;
A
#
# COMPACT_ATOMS: atom_id res chain seq x y z
N MET A 1 0.36 2.79 18.96
CA MET A 1 1.09 4.05 18.75
C MET A 1 0.10 5.05 18.17
N VAL A 2 -0.11 6.19 18.83
CA VAL A 2 -1.09 7.20 18.40
C VAL A 2 -0.43 8.04 17.32
N THR A 3 -0.84 7.87 16.06
CA THR A 3 -0.36 8.71 14.96
C THR A 3 -1.02 10.07 15.07
N THR A 4 -0.34 11.03 15.69
CA THR A 4 -0.78 12.43 15.74
C THR A 4 -0.79 12.99 14.31
N SER A 5 -1.96 13.05 13.67
CA SER A 5 -2.11 13.63 12.33
C SER A 5 -2.00 15.15 12.40
N GLN A 6 -0.78 15.68 12.35
CA GLN A 6 -0.58 17.12 12.20
C GLN A 6 -1.10 17.54 10.83
N THR A 7 -2.15 18.38 10.81
CA THR A 7 -2.72 18.89 9.57
C THR A 7 -1.81 19.97 9.00
N GLN A 8 -1.07 19.65 7.94
CA GLN A 8 -0.26 20.63 7.22
C GLN A 8 -1.13 21.37 6.20
N THR A 9 -1.14 22.71 6.24
CA THR A 9 -1.94 23.54 5.34
C THR A 9 -1.06 24.63 4.73
N GLU A 10 -1.14 24.80 3.42
CA GLU A 10 -0.40 25.82 2.68
C GLU A 10 -1.28 26.41 1.58
N TRP A 11 -1.24 27.73 1.42
CA TRP A 11 -1.96 28.42 0.34
C TRP A 11 -1.13 28.36 -0.94
N VAL A 12 -1.70 27.78 -1.98
CA VAL A 12 -1.07 27.65 -3.30
C VAL A 12 -1.86 28.42 -4.34
N LYS A 13 -1.15 29.02 -5.31
CA LYS A 13 -1.77 29.71 -6.43
C LYS A 13 -2.32 28.70 -7.43
N ILE A 14 -3.55 28.92 -7.89
CA ILE A 14 -4.11 28.18 -9.02
C ILE A 14 -3.59 28.81 -10.31
N LEU A 15 -2.91 28.01 -11.13
CA LEU A 15 -2.37 28.41 -12.43
C LEU A 15 -3.44 28.23 -13.53
N SER A 16 -3.04 28.48 -14.79
CA SER A 16 -3.93 28.29 -15.94
C SER A 16 -4.45 26.86 -16.02
N LYS A 17 -5.68 26.71 -16.53
CA LYS A 17 -6.35 25.41 -16.71
C LYS A 17 -6.58 24.62 -15.42
N GLY A 18 -6.57 25.27 -14.26
CA GLY A 18 -6.83 24.62 -12.96
C GLY A 18 -5.64 23.81 -12.43
N MET A 19 -4.44 24.08 -12.94
CA MET A 19 -3.22 23.42 -12.48
C MET A 19 -2.82 23.96 -11.10
N VAL A 20 -2.44 23.06 -10.20
CA VAL A 20 -2.00 23.40 -8.83
C VAL A 20 -0.66 22.72 -8.59
N THR A 21 0.28 23.47 -8.03
CA THR A 21 1.58 22.93 -7.63
C THR A 21 1.45 22.30 -6.25
N ILE A 22 1.84 21.03 -6.11
CA ILE A 22 1.96 20.36 -4.82
C ILE A 22 3.32 20.74 -4.21
N PRO A 23 3.37 21.35 -3.00
CA PRO A 23 4.62 21.69 -2.33
C PRO A 23 5.54 20.47 -2.15
N LYS A 24 6.86 20.70 -2.16
CA LYS A 24 7.85 19.61 -2.06
C LYS A 24 7.65 18.76 -0.79
N SER A 25 7.41 19.40 0.35
CA SER A 25 7.13 18.74 1.63
C SER A 25 5.96 17.74 1.53
N PHE A 26 4.89 18.10 0.82
CA PHE A 26 3.69 17.27 0.69
C PHE A 26 3.95 16.09 -0.25
N ARG A 27 4.70 16.33 -1.34
CA ARG A 27 5.10 15.25 -2.27
C ARG A 27 5.95 14.21 -1.57
N ASP A 28 6.95 14.66 -0.81
CA ASP A 28 7.88 13.77 -0.10
C ASP A 28 7.12 12.97 0.98
N ALA A 29 6.19 13.60 1.71
CA ALA A 29 5.38 12.93 2.74
C ALA A 29 4.35 11.94 2.17
N LEU A 30 3.80 12.22 0.98
CA LEU A 30 2.80 11.38 0.31
C LEU A 30 3.42 10.42 -0.73
N GLY A 31 4.74 10.45 -0.91
CA GLY A 31 5.44 9.61 -1.89
C GLY A 31 5.11 9.91 -3.35
N ILE A 32 4.57 11.09 -3.67
CA ILE A 32 4.11 11.43 -5.04
C ILE A 32 5.31 11.75 -5.92
N LYS A 33 5.51 10.99 -7.00
CA LYS A 33 6.57 11.23 -7.99
C LYS A 33 6.04 11.85 -9.28
N GLU A 34 6.93 12.47 -10.02
CA GLU A 34 6.62 13.02 -11.34
C GLU A 34 6.25 11.90 -12.31
N GLY A 35 5.20 12.13 -13.13
CA GLY A 35 4.69 11.14 -14.08
C GLY A 35 3.74 10.10 -13.49
N GLU A 36 3.56 10.07 -12.17
CA GLU A 36 2.59 9.18 -11.52
C GLU A 36 1.16 9.72 -11.61
N VAL A 37 0.19 8.81 -11.53
CA VAL A 37 -1.24 9.14 -11.55
C VAL A 37 -1.74 9.25 -10.12
N ALA A 38 -2.46 10.32 -9.80
CA ALA A 38 -3.14 10.51 -8.53
C ALA A 38 -4.66 10.35 -8.70
N ARG A 39 -5.33 9.86 -7.64
CA ARG A 39 -6.80 9.81 -7.60
C ARG A 39 -7.34 11.15 -7.12
N ILE A 40 -8.32 11.70 -7.83
CA ILE A 40 -8.98 12.95 -7.46
C ILE A 40 -10.45 12.67 -7.12
N LYS A 41 -10.89 13.09 -5.93
CA LYS A 41 -12.26 12.93 -5.45
C LYS A 41 -12.85 14.26 -4.99
N LYS A 42 -14.06 14.58 -5.44
CA LYS A 42 -14.82 15.74 -4.95
C LYS A 42 -15.69 15.33 -3.76
N VAL A 43 -15.54 16.01 -2.63
CA VAL A 43 -16.38 15.81 -1.42
C VAL A 43 -16.95 17.16 -1.00
N GLY A 44 -18.21 17.41 -1.37
CA GLY A 44 -18.85 18.72 -1.17
C GLY A 44 -18.12 19.84 -1.93
N LYS A 45 -17.56 20.81 -1.19
CA LYS A 45 -16.74 21.91 -1.72
C LYS A 45 -15.23 21.64 -1.66
N ARG A 46 -14.81 20.42 -1.32
CA ARG A 46 -13.41 20.03 -1.19
C ARG A 46 -13.00 19.12 -2.34
N LEU A 47 -11.76 19.29 -2.80
CA LEU A 47 -11.08 18.36 -3.69
C LEU A 47 -10.04 17.60 -2.86
N ILE A 48 -10.13 16.27 -2.85
CA ILE A 48 -9.19 15.38 -2.18
C ILE A 48 -8.34 14.76 -3.29
N ILE A 49 -7.01 14.88 -3.16
CA ILE A 49 -6.04 14.26 -4.04
C ILE A 49 -5.32 13.19 -3.23
N GLU A 50 -5.36 11.96 -3.71
CA GLU A 50 -4.76 10.80 -3.06
C GLU A 50 -3.66 10.25 -3.98
N ALA A 51 -2.49 9.99 -3.40
CA ALA A 51 -1.44 9.25 -4.08
C ALA A 51 -1.95 7.85 -4.44
N ARG A 52 -1.44 7.28 -5.53
CA ARG A 52 -1.76 5.89 -5.87
C ARG A 52 -0.93 4.99 -4.96
N ASP A 53 -1.60 4.12 -4.21
CA ASP A 53 -0.93 3.03 -3.52
C ASP A 53 -0.31 2.11 -4.58
N THR A 54 1.01 2.13 -4.70
CA THR A 54 1.75 1.08 -5.40
C THR A 54 1.90 -0.07 -4.43
N VAL A 55 1.04 -1.07 -4.55
CA VAL A 55 1.26 -2.34 -3.87
C VAL A 55 2.36 -3.04 -4.64
N ASP A 56 3.49 -3.29 -3.97
CA ASP A 56 4.56 -4.11 -4.52
C ASP A 56 4.07 -5.55 -4.57
N TYR A 57 3.52 -5.96 -5.71
CA TYR A 57 3.20 -7.37 -5.95
C TYR A 57 4.48 -8.08 -6.37
N GLU A 58 4.90 -9.07 -5.61
CA GLU A 58 5.88 -10.04 -6.07
C GLU A 58 5.22 -10.92 -7.15
N VAL A 59 5.73 -10.84 -8.37
CA VAL A 59 5.30 -11.68 -9.48
C VAL A 59 6.25 -12.85 -9.54
N TYR A 60 5.79 -14.02 -9.10
CA TYR A 60 6.56 -15.26 -9.17
C TYR A 60 6.34 -15.96 -10.50
N ASP A 61 7.40 -16.54 -11.05
CA ASP A 61 7.28 -17.51 -12.13
C ASP A 61 6.86 -18.91 -11.63
N ASP A 62 6.46 -19.80 -12.55
CA ASP A 62 6.03 -21.16 -12.20
C ASP A 62 7.10 -21.98 -11.46
N LYS A 63 8.39 -21.65 -11.61
CA LYS A 63 9.50 -22.38 -10.98
C LYS A 63 9.72 -21.87 -9.55
N GLU A 64 9.72 -20.56 -9.37
CA GLU A 64 9.78 -19.89 -8.07
C GLU A 64 8.61 -20.31 -7.20
N PHE A 65 7.41 -20.35 -7.77
CA PHE A 65 6.22 -20.81 -7.06
C PHE A 65 6.36 -22.27 -6.59
N LYS A 66 6.87 -23.16 -7.45
CA LYS A 66 7.12 -24.57 -7.07
C LYS A 66 8.16 -24.69 -5.97
N LYS A 67 9.23 -23.89 -6.02
CA LYS A 67 10.27 -23.88 -4.98
C LYS A 67 9.69 -23.43 -3.64
N ILE A 68 8.92 -22.35 -3.62
CA ILE A 68 8.22 -21.87 -2.42
C ILE A 68 7.30 -22.96 -1.87
N LEU A 69 6.53 -23.64 -2.73
CA LEU A 69 5.63 -24.73 -2.32
C LEU A 69 6.38 -25.95 -1.74
N GLU A 70 7.60 -26.22 -2.20
CA GLU A 70 8.43 -27.28 -1.63
C GLU A 70 9.03 -26.88 -0.29
N GLU A 71 9.48 -25.63 -0.16
CA GLU A 71 10.05 -25.06 1.08
C GLU A 71 8.99 -24.89 2.18
N ASP A 72 7.73 -24.64 1.81
CA ASP A 72 6.60 -24.48 2.73
C ASP A 72 6.08 -25.81 3.31
N LYS A 73 6.62 -26.96 2.87
CA LYS A 73 6.24 -28.27 3.43
C LYS A 73 6.77 -28.41 4.85
N LEU A 74 5.85 -28.55 5.80
CA LEU A 74 6.20 -28.86 7.19
C LEU A 74 6.97 -30.18 7.29
N PRO A 75 8.03 -30.24 8.11
CA PRO A 75 8.69 -31.50 8.43
C PRO A 75 7.72 -32.44 9.15
N LYS A 76 7.86 -33.75 8.91
CA LYS A 76 6.89 -34.79 9.31
C LYS A 76 6.47 -34.71 10.78
N ASN A 77 7.40 -34.42 11.68
CA ASN A 77 7.13 -34.28 13.11
C ASN A 77 6.18 -33.12 13.41
N LYS A 78 6.39 -31.95 12.79
CA LYS A 78 5.54 -30.76 12.95
C LYS A 78 4.20 -30.91 12.22
N ALA A 79 4.16 -31.65 11.11
CA ALA A 79 2.91 -31.94 10.41
C ALA A 79 1.96 -32.80 11.26
N ILE A 80 2.49 -33.79 11.99
CA ILE A 80 1.71 -34.64 12.90
C ILE A 80 1.19 -33.81 14.09
N GLU A 81 2.05 -32.99 14.68
CA GLU A 81 1.67 -32.07 15.77
C GLU A 81 0.58 -31.09 15.34
N ALA A 82 0.73 -30.47 14.16
CA ALA A 82 -0.28 -29.60 13.59
C ALA A 82 -1.61 -30.34 13.36
N GLN A 83 -1.60 -31.56 12.82
CA GLN A 83 -2.84 -32.34 12.63
C GLN A 83 -3.54 -32.64 13.96
N SER A 84 -2.78 -32.96 15.02
CA SER A 84 -3.33 -33.18 16.36
C SER A 84 -3.96 -31.91 16.94
N ILE A 85 -3.34 -30.75 16.76
CA ILE A 85 -3.89 -29.47 17.25
C ILE A 85 -5.17 -29.09 16.49
N TRP A 86 -5.19 -29.33 15.18
CA TRP A 86 -6.35 -29.00 14.34
C TRP A 86 -7.53 -29.95 14.56
N SER A 87 -7.30 -31.23 14.91
CA SER A 87 -8.37 -32.17 15.24
C SER A 87 -9.10 -31.82 16.55
N ASP A 88 -8.48 -31.05 17.44
CA ASP A 88 -9.10 -30.61 18.69
C ASP A 88 -10.00 -29.37 18.49
N LEU A 89 -9.97 -28.75 17.31
CA LEU A 89 -10.65 -27.49 16.97
C LEU A 89 -11.91 -27.68 16.09
N ILE A 90 -12.16 -28.88 15.57
CA ILE A 90 -13.30 -29.25 14.71
C ILE A 90 -14.09 -30.37 15.38
#